data_AF-C2BCS7-F1
#
_entry.id   AF-C2BCS7-F1
#
_cell.length_a   1.000
_cell.length_b   1.000
_cell.length_c   1.000
_cell.angle_alpha   90.00
_cell.angle_beta   90.00
_cell.angle_gamma   90.00
#
_symmetry.space_group_name_H-M   'P 1'
#
loop_
_entity.id
_entity.type
_entity.pdbx_description
1 polymer ?
#
loop_
_entity_poly.entity_id
_entity_poly.type
_entity_poly.pdbx_seq_one_letter_code
_entity_poly.pdbx_strand_id
1 'polypeptide(L)'
;MGRIIMRKRFLIMAIFLVFSIVLTSCSPNTTTEQTSSKKEEKIEIFDSNNKKIVETEEQEVLDYFGNLTGMSVANINDKNFDNYFKEIPDDAIESYHFILTSKREDKKATKIDFYIYENYPYITMEGMPMIPSSLTWELSKEDLNYLKDRVQEWKDVDDNR
;
A
#
# COMPACT_ATOMS: atom_id res chain seq x y z
N MET A 1 5.86 40.68 -37.21
CA MET A 1 6.99 39.86 -37.69
C MET A 1 7.90 39.57 -36.50
N GLY A 2 7.96 38.31 -36.04
CA GLY A 2 8.85 37.80 -34.98
C GLY A 2 8.54 38.30 -33.55
N ARG A 3 8.59 37.53 -32.47
CA ARG A 3 9.12 36.18 -32.23
C ARG A 3 8.31 35.56 -31.09
N ILE A 4 7.75 34.38 -31.36
CA ILE A 4 7.32 33.40 -30.36
C ILE A 4 8.61 32.76 -29.83
N ILE A 5 8.97 32.98 -28.57
CA ILE A 5 10.00 32.18 -27.86
C ILE A 5 9.65 32.17 -26.37
N MET A 6 9.53 30.95 -25.84
CA MET A 6 9.57 30.58 -24.41
C MET A 6 8.34 30.88 -23.52
N ARG A 7 7.17 30.35 -23.90
CA ARG A 7 6.20 29.82 -22.92
C ARG A 7 6.70 28.43 -22.49
N LYS A 8 7.24 28.25 -21.27
CA LYS A 8 7.11 26.99 -20.48
C LYS A 8 7.81 26.89 -19.11
N ARG A 9 8.34 27.95 -18.48
CA ARG A 9 9.12 27.77 -17.23
C ARG A 9 8.79 28.65 -16.00
N PHE A 10 7.68 29.39 -15.98
CA PHE A 10 7.38 30.30 -14.86
C PHE A 10 5.91 30.31 -14.41
N LEU A 11 5.29 29.13 -14.27
CA LEU A 11 3.96 28.99 -13.65
C LEU A 11 4.08 28.29 -12.28
N ILE A 12 5.08 28.71 -11.50
CA ILE A 12 5.22 28.44 -10.07
C ILE A 12 5.33 29.82 -9.44
N MET A 13 4.47 30.16 -8.47
CA MET A 13 4.36 31.44 -7.72
C MET A 13 3.19 32.37 -8.07
N ALA A 14 1.95 31.88 -7.96
CA ALA A 14 0.78 32.65 -7.51
C ALA A 14 -0.31 31.62 -7.20
N ILE A 15 -0.66 31.33 -5.95
CA ILE A 15 -1.65 32.07 -5.17
C ILE A 15 -1.42 31.74 -3.69
N PHE A 16 -0.61 32.57 -3.04
CA PHE A 16 -0.67 32.87 -1.60
C PHE A 16 -1.47 34.17 -1.51
N LEU A 17 -2.76 34.12 -1.17
CA LEU A 17 -3.55 35.24 -0.60
C LEU A 17 -5.06 34.94 -0.70
N VAL A 18 -5.59 34.13 0.22
CA VAL A 18 -6.93 34.35 0.79
C VAL A 18 -6.89 33.89 2.25
N PHE A 19 -6.21 34.67 3.09
CA PHE A 19 -6.38 34.66 4.54
C PHE A 19 -7.22 35.90 4.90
N SER A 20 -8.12 35.74 5.87
CA SER A 20 -9.14 36.70 6.35
C SER A 20 -10.37 36.67 5.43
N ILE A 21 -11.58 36.32 5.88
CA ILE A 21 -12.42 36.81 6.99
C ILE A 21 -13.34 35.59 7.34
N VAL A 22 -13.72 35.20 8.56
CA VAL A 22 -14.43 35.90 9.63
C VAL A 22 -14.35 35.03 10.90
N LEU A 23 -13.84 35.59 12.00
CA LEU A 23 -14.14 35.13 13.36
C LEU A 23 -15.44 35.81 13.80
N THR A 24 -16.52 35.05 13.90
CA THR A 24 -17.73 35.44 14.64
C THR A 24 -18.19 34.25 15.44
N SER A 25 -18.10 34.39 16.77
CA SER A 25 -18.54 33.46 17.79
C SER A 25 -20.03 33.13 17.66
N CYS A 26 -20.40 31.85 17.77
CA CYS A 26 -21.68 31.39 18.30
C CYS A 26 -21.59 29.93 18.78
N SER A 27 -21.77 29.73 20.09
CA SER A 27 -22.09 28.53 20.87
C SER A 27 -21.30 27.21 20.69
N PRO A 28 -20.84 26.58 21.78
CA PRO A 28 -20.32 25.22 21.76
C PRO A 28 -21.50 24.27 21.82
N ASN A 29 -22.07 23.88 20.69
CA ASN A 29 -22.97 22.73 20.61
C ASN A 29 -22.94 22.22 19.17
N THR A 30 -22.78 20.90 19.03
CA THR A 30 -22.54 20.15 17.80
C THR A 30 -21.07 20.14 17.33
N THR A 31 -20.21 19.54 18.15
CA THR A 31 -19.37 18.48 17.57
C THR A 31 -20.34 17.49 16.95
N THR A 32 -20.65 17.66 15.67
CA THR A 32 -21.03 16.51 14.86
C THR A 32 -19.80 15.64 14.93
N GLU A 33 -19.80 14.68 15.86
CA GLU A 33 -19.07 13.45 15.68
C GLU A 33 -19.47 12.97 14.29
N GLN A 34 -18.68 13.31 13.29
CA GLN A 34 -18.45 12.36 12.24
C GLN A 34 -17.86 11.18 13.00
N THR A 35 -18.73 10.25 13.37
CA THR A 35 -18.36 8.89 13.68
C THR A 35 -17.64 8.42 12.42
N SER A 36 -16.34 8.71 12.32
CA SER A 36 -15.48 8.07 11.35
C SER A 36 -15.55 6.62 11.75
N SER A 37 -16.31 5.90 10.96
CA SER A 37 -16.46 4.49 11.13
C SER A 37 -15.10 3.85 11.16
N LYS A 38 -14.82 3.11 12.24
CA LYS A 38 -13.51 2.54 12.48
C LYS A 38 -13.23 1.52 11.37
N LYS A 39 -12.43 1.91 10.38
CA LYS A 39 -11.89 1.03 9.35
C LYS A 39 -11.08 -0.05 10.09
N GLU A 40 -11.54 -1.29 10.02
CA GLU A 40 -10.82 -2.42 10.60
C GLU A 40 -9.85 -2.93 9.53
N GLU A 41 -8.56 -2.64 9.72
CA GLU A 41 -7.49 -3.14 8.86
C GLU A 41 -6.47 -3.87 9.69
N LYS A 42 -6.04 -5.03 9.18
CA LYS A 42 -4.98 -5.82 9.79
C LYS A 42 -4.15 -6.48 8.72
N ILE A 43 -2.93 -6.84 9.09
CA ILE A 43 -2.09 -7.71 8.31
C ILE A 43 -1.71 -8.95 9.11
N GLU A 44 -1.76 -10.10 8.44
CA GLU A 44 -1.29 -11.38 8.96
C GLU A 44 -0.11 -11.83 8.10
N ILE A 45 0.96 -12.30 8.73
CA ILE A 45 2.17 -12.80 8.04
C ILE A 45 2.37 -14.26 8.40
N PHE A 46 2.57 -15.08 7.38
CA PHE A 46 2.78 -16.51 7.47
C PHE A 46 4.19 -16.84 6.96
N ASP A 47 4.87 -17.77 7.63
CA ASP A 47 6.15 -18.31 7.16
C ASP A 47 5.96 -19.32 6.01
N SER A 48 7.07 -19.84 5.49
CA SER A 48 7.09 -20.84 4.42
C SER A 48 6.38 -22.17 4.75
N ASN A 49 6.07 -22.42 6.02
CA ASN A 49 5.28 -23.58 6.45
C ASN A 49 3.79 -23.24 6.65
N ASN A 50 3.36 -22.06 6.19
CA ASN A 50 2.02 -21.52 6.37
C ASN A 50 1.63 -21.38 7.86
N LYS A 51 2.61 -21.18 8.75
CA LYS A 51 2.37 -20.86 10.15
C LYS A 51 2.30 -19.35 10.29
N LYS A 52 1.23 -18.84 10.89
CA LYS A 52 1.13 -17.41 11.24
C LYS A 52 2.23 -17.06 12.25
N ILE A 53 3.01 -16.04 11.94
CA ILE A 53 4.12 -15.53 12.75
C ILE A 53 3.92 -14.08 13.22
N VAL A 54 3.03 -13.32 12.58
CA VAL A 54 2.69 -11.94 12.96
C VAL A 54 1.20 -11.70 12.70
N GLU A 55 0.55 -10.99 13.61
CA GLU A 55 -0.73 -10.30 13.37
C GLU A 55 -0.63 -8.87 13.90
N THR A 56 -0.86 -7.86 13.04
CA THR A 56 -0.77 -6.47 13.47
C THR A 56 -1.81 -5.56 12.81
N GLU A 57 -2.23 -4.55 13.57
CA GLU A 57 -3.08 -3.42 13.15
C GLU A 57 -2.28 -2.10 13.15
N GLU A 58 -0.94 -2.18 13.28
CA GLU A 58 -0.07 -1.01 13.32
C GLU A 58 -0.13 -0.23 12.01
N GLN A 59 -0.43 1.07 12.13
CA GLN A 59 -0.64 1.94 10.98
C GLN A 59 0.59 2.05 10.07
N GLU A 60 1.81 2.06 10.62
CA GLU A 60 3.04 2.10 9.79
C GLU A 60 3.14 0.89 8.85
N VAL A 61 2.79 -0.29 9.36
CA VAL A 61 2.79 -1.53 8.56
C VAL A 61 1.68 -1.49 7.53
N LEU A 62 0.47 -1.11 7.95
CA LEU A 62 -0.68 -0.98 7.05
C LEU A 62 -0.44 0.02 5.91
N ASP A 63 0.21 1.16 6.21
CA ASP A 63 0.57 2.17 5.23
C ASP A 63 1.58 1.65 4.20
N TYR A 64 2.55 0.83 4.62
CA TYR A 64 3.50 0.20 3.70
C TYR A 64 2.79 -0.67 2.65
N PHE A 65 1.94 -1.61 3.11
CA PHE A 65 1.21 -2.50 2.20
C PHE A 65 0.10 -1.77 1.42
N GLY A 66 -0.49 -0.74 2.00
CA GLY A 66 -1.42 0.15 1.32
C GLY A 66 -0.76 0.90 0.16
N ASN A 67 0.44 1.45 0.38
CA ASN A 67 1.24 2.11 -0.65
C ASN A 67 1.69 1.12 -1.73
N LEU A 68 2.13 -0.08 -1.35
CA LEU A 68 2.50 -1.14 -2.28
C LEU A 68 1.33 -1.48 -3.21
N THR A 69 0.15 -1.72 -2.64
CA THR A 69 -1.10 -1.95 -3.40
C THR A 69 -1.40 -0.78 -4.33
N GLY A 70 -1.35 0.45 -3.82
CA GLY A 70 -1.67 1.66 -4.57
C GLY A 70 -0.72 1.89 -5.76
N MET A 71 0.58 1.70 -5.56
CA MET A 71 1.58 1.76 -6.63
C MET A 71 1.35 0.68 -7.68
N SER A 72 1.08 -0.56 -7.27
CA SER A 72 0.81 -1.66 -8.19
C SER A 72 -0.42 -1.38 -9.05
N VAL A 73 -1.50 -0.81 -8.50
CA VAL A 73 -2.70 -0.41 -9.27
C VAL A 73 -2.44 0.77 -10.19
N ALA A 74 -1.76 1.81 -9.71
CA ALA A 74 -1.49 3.01 -10.50
C ALA A 74 -0.67 2.67 -11.76
N ASN A 75 0.24 1.70 -11.65
CA ASN A 75 1.11 1.28 -12.73
C ASN A 75 0.46 0.32 -13.73
N ILE A 76 -0.79 -0.13 -13.49
CA ILE A 76 -1.54 -0.99 -14.41
C ILE A 76 -1.76 -0.33 -15.78
N ASN A 77 -1.92 0.99 -15.79
CA ASN A 77 -2.13 1.77 -17.01
C ASN A 77 -0.84 2.39 -17.56
N ASP A 78 0.32 2.07 -16.98
CA ASP A 78 1.61 2.55 -17.49
C ASP A 78 2.09 1.67 -18.67
N LYS A 79 2.93 2.23 -19.54
CA LYS A 79 3.53 1.52 -20.69
C LYS A 79 4.43 0.35 -20.27
N ASN A 80 4.77 0.25 -18.99
CA ASN A 80 5.58 -0.81 -18.39
C ASN A 80 4.74 -1.90 -17.71
N PHE A 81 3.43 -1.95 -17.95
CA PHE A 81 2.50 -2.90 -17.33
C PHE A 81 2.93 -4.37 -17.49
N ASP A 82 3.54 -4.72 -18.64
CA ASP A 82 4.05 -6.08 -18.90
C ASP A 82 5.07 -6.54 -17.84
N ASN A 83 5.76 -5.61 -17.16
CA ASN A 83 6.70 -5.94 -16.10
C ASN A 83 6.02 -6.43 -14.80
N TYR A 84 4.70 -6.32 -14.70
CA TYR A 84 3.87 -6.77 -13.57
C TYR A 84 3.20 -8.13 -13.81
N PHE A 85 3.48 -8.83 -14.92
CA PHE A 85 3.01 -10.20 -15.17
C PHE A 85 4.17 -11.15 -15.43
N LYS A 86 5.21 -11.07 -14.59
CA LYS A 86 6.27 -12.06 -14.66
C LYS A 86 5.70 -13.43 -14.29
N GLU A 87 5.97 -14.42 -15.12
CA GLU A 87 5.66 -15.81 -14.77
C GLU A 87 6.51 -16.21 -13.56
N ILE A 88 5.87 -16.87 -12.60
CA ILE A 88 6.55 -17.44 -11.44
C ILE A 88 7.19 -18.76 -11.89
N PRO A 89 8.51 -18.95 -11.71
CA PRO A 89 9.16 -20.20 -12.03
C PRO A 89 8.59 -21.37 -11.21
N ASP A 90 8.51 -22.57 -11.81
CA ASP A 90 7.94 -23.76 -11.17
C ASP A 90 8.71 -24.21 -9.90
N ASP A 91 9.97 -23.81 -9.78
CA ASP A 91 10.83 -24.07 -8.63
C ASP A 91 10.83 -22.93 -7.60
N ALA A 92 9.96 -21.92 -7.75
CA ALA A 92 9.84 -20.84 -6.78
C ALA A 92 9.36 -21.37 -5.41
N ILE A 93 10.06 -20.98 -4.36
CA ILE A 93 9.77 -21.37 -2.98
C ILE A 93 9.22 -20.15 -2.26
N GLU A 94 8.00 -20.23 -1.75
CA GLU A 94 7.41 -19.17 -0.94
C GLU A 94 8.19 -19.00 0.38
N SER A 95 8.66 -17.78 0.63
CA SER A 95 9.33 -17.38 1.87
C SER A 95 8.32 -16.89 2.90
N TYR A 96 7.42 -16.01 2.45
CA TYR A 96 6.41 -15.36 3.29
C TYR A 96 5.14 -15.12 2.50
N HIS A 97 4.01 -15.27 3.18
CA HIS A 97 2.69 -14.92 2.68
C HIS A 97 2.05 -13.87 3.61
N PHE A 98 1.66 -12.75 3.05
CA PHE A 98 1.05 -11.62 3.76
C PHE A 98 -0.40 -11.49 3.34
N ILE A 99 -1.30 -11.36 4.31
CA ILE A 99 -2.73 -11.16 4.05
C ILE A 99 -3.13 -9.80 4.61
N LEU A 100 -3.31 -8.82 3.74
CA LEU A 100 -3.91 -7.54 4.09
C LEU A 100 -5.43 -7.69 4.08
N THR A 101 -6.05 -7.60 5.25
CA THR A 101 -7.52 -7.60 5.37
C THR A 101 -8.01 -6.19 5.63
N SER A 102 -8.88 -5.67 4.77
CA SER A 102 -9.52 -4.36 4.93
C SER A 102 -11.03 -4.53 4.95
N LYS A 103 -11.68 -4.08 6.03
CA LYS A 103 -13.13 -4.15 6.19
C LYS A 103 -13.74 -2.76 6.18
N ARG A 104 -14.55 -2.49 5.16
CA ARG A 104 -15.37 -1.28 5.05
C ARG A 104 -16.70 -1.48 5.78
N GLU A 105 -17.37 -0.37 6.10
CA GLU A 105 -18.66 -0.36 6.83
C GLU A 105 -19.76 -1.21 6.18
N ASP A 106 -19.68 -1.41 4.87
CA ASP A 106 -20.60 -2.23 4.08
C ASP A 106 -20.39 -3.75 4.26
N LYS A 107 -19.56 -4.13 5.25
CA LYS A 107 -19.38 -5.49 5.82
C LYS A 107 -18.72 -6.52 4.91
N LYS A 108 -18.22 -6.13 3.72
CA LYS A 108 -17.37 -7.02 2.93
C LYS A 108 -15.91 -6.75 3.26
N ALA A 109 -15.27 -7.73 3.87
CA ALA A 109 -13.83 -7.72 4.03
C ALA A 109 -13.20 -8.01 2.65
N THR A 110 -12.33 -7.12 2.20
CA THR A 110 -11.43 -7.36 1.09
C THR A 110 -10.15 -7.96 1.64
N LYS A 111 -9.64 -9.00 0.98
CA LYS A 111 -8.35 -9.59 1.28
C LYS A 111 -7.45 -9.43 0.07
N ILE A 112 -6.23 -8.99 0.31
CA ILE A 112 -5.18 -8.90 -0.69
C ILE A 112 -4.02 -9.73 -0.17
N ASP A 113 -3.61 -10.69 -0.98
CA ASP A 113 -2.55 -11.62 -0.67
C ASP A 113 -1.26 -11.15 -1.33
N PHE A 114 -0.15 -11.17 -0.59
CA PHE A 114 1.19 -10.95 -1.12
C PHE A 114 2.08 -12.16 -0.86
N TYR A 115 2.81 -12.61 -1.86
CA TYR A 115 3.75 -13.71 -1.76
C TYR A 115 5.15 -13.22 -2.10
N ILE A 116 6.13 -13.55 -1.26
CA ILE A 116 7.57 -13.32 -1.52
C ILE A 116 8.24 -14.67 -1.64
N TYR A 117 9.23 -14.79 -2.53
CA TYR A 117 9.93 -16.04 -2.77
C TYR A 117 11.37 -16.02 -2.19
N GLU A 118 11.85 -17.18 -1.77
CA GLU A 118 13.20 -17.34 -1.20
C GLU A 118 14.28 -17.22 -2.26
N ASN A 119 14.06 -17.88 -3.40
CA ASN A 119 15.02 -18.07 -4.48
C ASN A 119 14.85 -17.10 -5.66
N TYR A 120 13.78 -16.30 -5.67
CA TYR A 120 13.53 -15.28 -6.69
C TYR A 120 13.22 -13.93 -6.04
N PRO A 121 13.74 -12.81 -6.57
CA PRO A 121 13.44 -11.47 -6.07
C PRO A 121 12.06 -11.00 -6.56
N TYR A 122 11.06 -11.86 -6.50
CA TYR A 122 9.71 -11.57 -6.97
C TYR A 122 8.77 -11.35 -5.80
N ILE A 123 7.76 -10.54 -6.06
CA ILE A 123 6.58 -10.41 -5.22
C ILE A 123 5.34 -10.61 -6.09
N THR A 124 4.37 -11.34 -5.59
CA THR A 124 3.08 -11.58 -6.25
C THR A 124 1.97 -11.01 -5.41
N MET A 125 1.04 -10.29 -6.02
CA MET A 125 -0.16 -9.74 -5.40
C MET A 125 -1.41 -10.38 -6.01
N GLU A 126 -2.32 -10.85 -5.15
CA GLU A 126 -3.58 -11.48 -5.53
C GLU A 126 -4.76 -10.93 -4.71
N GLY A 127 -5.99 -11.29 -5.10
CA GLY A 127 -7.21 -10.91 -4.35
C GLY A 127 -7.72 -9.49 -4.63
N MET A 128 -7.10 -8.77 -5.58
CA MET A 128 -7.50 -7.42 -5.94
C MET A 128 -8.91 -7.34 -6.53
N PRO A 129 -9.79 -6.45 -6.02
CA PRO A 129 -11.10 -6.24 -6.62
C PRO A 129 -10.98 -5.79 -8.09
N MET A 130 -11.75 -6.42 -8.97
CA MET A 130 -11.83 -6.12 -10.42
C MET A 130 -10.59 -6.47 -11.25
N ILE A 131 -9.55 -7.07 -10.66
CA ILE A 131 -8.38 -7.57 -11.39
C ILE A 131 -8.33 -9.08 -11.15
N PRO A 132 -8.73 -9.91 -12.12
CA PRO A 132 -8.85 -11.35 -11.92
C PRO A 132 -7.50 -12.09 -11.91
N SER A 133 -6.45 -11.45 -12.42
CA SER A 133 -5.11 -12.00 -12.52
C SER A 133 -4.22 -11.58 -11.34
N SER A 134 -3.30 -12.46 -10.97
CA SER A 134 -2.18 -12.09 -10.11
C SER A 134 -1.30 -11.05 -10.80
N LEU A 135 -0.70 -10.16 -10.00
CA LEU A 135 0.33 -9.23 -10.44
C LEU A 135 1.66 -9.67 -9.83
N THR A 136 2.62 -10.04 -10.66
CA THR A 136 3.95 -10.47 -10.23
C THR A 136 5.01 -9.58 -10.85
N TRP A 137 5.83 -8.96 -10.00
CA TRP A 137 6.93 -8.10 -10.42
C TRP A 137 8.21 -8.42 -9.65
N GLU A 138 9.33 -7.94 -10.19
CA GLU A 138 10.63 -8.06 -9.55
C GLU A 138 10.87 -6.89 -8.60
N LEU A 139 11.26 -7.23 -7.37
CA LEU A 139 11.76 -6.30 -6.38
C LEU A 139 13.25 -6.06 -6.59
N SER A 140 13.70 -4.85 -6.25
CA SER A 140 15.13 -4.62 -6.06
C SER A 140 15.66 -5.49 -4.91
N LYS A 141 16.96 -5.76 -4.89
CA LYS A 141 17.57 -6.51 -3.78
C LYS A 141 17.43 -5.73 -2.47
N GLU A 142 17.51 -4.41 -2.55
CA GLU A 142 17.33 -3.49 -1.45
C GLU A 142 15.92 -3.61 -0.84
N ASP A 143 14.87 -3.59 -1.68
CA ASP A 143 13.48 -3.72 -1.22
C ASP A 143 13.19 -5.10 -0.64
N LEU A 144 13.73 -6.16 -1.28
CA LEU A 144 13.58 -7.52 -0.79
C LEU A 144 14.22 -7.71 0.59
N ASN A 145 15.45 -7.21 0.77
CA ASN A 145 16.15 -7.30 2.04
C ASN A 145 15.44 -6.46 3.11
N TYR A 146 15.03 -5.23 2.77
CA TYR A 146 14.25 -4.39 3.66
C TYR A 146 12.99 -5.10 4.16
N LEU A 147 12.24 -5.73 3.26
CA LEU A 147 11.01 -6.44 3.62
C LEU A 147 11.29 -7.67 4.50
N LYS A 148 12.36 -8.43 4.22
CA LYS A 148 12.77 -9.58 5.06
C LYS A 148 13.22 -9.14 6.46
N ASP A 149 13.97 -8.05 6.56
CA ASP A 149 14.41 -7.49 7.84
C ASP A 149 13.21 -7.02 8.67
N ARG A 150 12.24 -6.33 8.05
CA ARG A 150 11.00 -5.90 8.71
C ARG A 150 10.15 -7.05 9.24
N VAL A 151 10.04 -8.15 8.51
CA VAL A 151 9.31 -9.34 9.00
C VAL A 151 9.93 -9.88 10.28
N GLN A 152 11.26 -9.90 10.36
CA GLN A 152 11.95 -10.35 11.57
C GLN A 152 11.68 -9.39 12.74
N GLU A 153 11.75 -8.06 12.51
CA GLU A 153 11.40 -7.06 13.52
C GLU A 153 9.97 -7.24 14.04
N TRP A 154 8.99 -7.42 13.16
CA TRP A 154 7.58 -7.57 13.55
C TRP A 154 7.32 -8.87 14.31
N LYS A 155 8.01 -9.94 13.94
CA LYS A 155 7.95 -11.22 14.66
C LYS A 155 8.48 -11.09 16.09
N ASP A 156 9.63 -10.42 16.24
CA ASP A 156 10.23 -10.22 17.57
C ASP A 156 9.33 -9.35 18.47
N VAL A 157 8.59 -8.40 17.90
CA VAL A 157 7.59 -7.61 18.66
C VAL A 157 6.38 -8.45 19.06
N ASP A 158 5.86 -9.30 18.17
CA ASP A 158 4.70 -10.16 18.44
C ASP A 158 4.99 -11.23 19.50
N ASP A 159 6.15 -11.89 19.42
CA ASP A 159 6.60 -12.89 20.40
C ASP A 159 6.78 -12.31 21.82
N ASN A 160 6.93 -10.98 21.95
CA ASN A 160 7.10 -10.27 23.21
C ASN A 160 5.80 -9.66 23.80
N ARG A 161 4.64 -9.84 23.15
CA ARG A 161 3.32 -9.36 23.63
C ARG A 161 2.56 -10.40 24.45
#